data_AF-A0A3E0A056-F1
#
_entry.id   AF-A0A3E0A056-F1
#
_cell.length_a   1.000
_cell.length_b   1.000
_cell.length_c   1.000
_cell.angle_alpha   90.00
_cell.angle_beta   90.00
_cell.angle_gamma   90.00
#
_symmetry.space_group_name_H-M   'P 1'
#
loop_
_entity.id
_entity.type
_entity.pdbx_description
1 polymer ?
#
loop_
_entity_poly.entity_id
_entity_poly.type
_entity_poly.pdbx_seq_one_letter_code
_entity_poly.pdbx_strand_id
1 'polypeptide(L)' 'MAIVRSRIEAELAVGLLRSQGLRAAFIADDVGGQEPQLQQDGVRVIVAPEDEATARRILADLDDPGPE' A
#
# COMPACT_ATOMS: atom_id res chain seq x y z
N MET A 1 3.96 2.72 7.93
CA MET A 1 4.34 1.76 6.85
C MET A 1 3.34 0.60 6.80
N ALA A 2 3.02 0.10 5.59
CA ALA A 2 2.20 -1.11 5.39
C ALA A 2 2.80 -2.02 4.29
N ILE A 3 2.51 -3.32 4.32
CA ILE A 3 2.97 -4.31 3.33
C ILE A 3 1.73 -4.97 2.71
N VAL A 4 1.68 -5.04 1.38
CA VAL A 4 0.59 -5.67 0.62
C VAL A 4 1.11 -6.78 -0.29
N ARG A 5 0.23 -7.64 -0.79
CA ARG A 5 0.58 -8.92 -1.41
C ARG A 5 0.94 -8.78 -2.87
N SER A 6 0.57 -7.66 -3.49
CA SER A 6 0.84 -7.40 -4.91
C SER A 6 1.03 -5.92 -5.20
N ARG A 7 1.70 -5.65 -6.32
CA ARG A 7 1.80 -4.29 -6.89
C ARG A 7 0.43 -3.65 -7.14
N ILE A 8 -0.56 -4.42 -7.61
CA ILE A 8 -1.89 -3.90 -7.90
C ILE A 8 -2.55 -3.37 -6.61
N GLU A 9 -2.50 -4.15 -5.53
CA GLU A 9 -2.98 -3.70 -4.22
C GLU A 9 -2.24 -2.44 -3.75
N ALA A 10 -0.93 -2.35 -3.98
CA ALA A 10 -0.14 -1.19 -3.60
C ALA A 10 -0.52 0.07 -4.39
N GLU A 11 -0.76 -0.07 -5.69
CA GLU A 11 -1.21 1.02 -6.57
C GLU A 11 -2.58 1.52 -6.13
N LEU A 12 -3.51 0.62 -5.78
CA LEU A 12 -4.83 0.97 -5.24
C LEU A 12 -4.72 1.68 -3.88
N ALA A 13 -3.92 1.14 -2.96
CA ALA A 13 -3.67 1.73 -1.65
C ALA A 13 -3.07 3.14 -1.75
N VAL A 14 -2.06 3.32 -2.61
CA VAL A 14 -1.44 4.62 -2.87
C VAL A 14 -2.44 5.59 -3.51
N GLY A 15 -3.26 5.14 -4.45
CA GLY A 15 -4.32 5.95 -5.06
C GLY A 15 -5.33 6.46 -4.02
N LEU A 16 -5.79 5.58 -3.12
CA LEU A 16 -6.71 5.95 -2.05
C LEU A 16 -6.08 6.97 -1.10
N LEU A 17 -4.86 6.70 -0.60
CA LEU A 17 -4.17 7.61 0.32
C LEU A 17 -3.98 8.99 -0.31
N ARG A 18 -3.62 9.06 -1.59
CA ARG A 18 -3.49 10.33 -2.33
C ARG A 18 -4.82 11.03 -2.52
N SER A 19 -5.92 10.29 -2.73
CA SER A 19 -7.27 10.87 -2.79
C SER A 19 -7.71 11.50 -1.46
N GLN A 20 -7.14 11.05 -0.34
CA GLN A 20 -7.37 11.62 0.99
C GLN A 20 -6.39 12.77 1.32
N GLY A 21 -5.55 13.17 0.36
CA GLY A 21 -4.57 14.25 0.51
C GLY A 21 -3.22 13.81 1.09
N LEU A 22 -3.02 12.50 1.34
CA LEU A 22 -1.76 12.00 1.90
C LEU A 22 -0.71 11.83 0.79
N ARG A 23 0.55 12.14 1.12
CA ARG A 23 1.69 11.82 0.26
C ARG A 23 2.06 10.35 0.45
N ALA A 24 1.76 9.53 -0.55
CA ALA A 24 2.02 8.09 -0.53
C ALA A 24 2.77 7.62 -1.78
N ALA A 25 3.60 6.59 -1.61
CA ALA A 25 4.31 5.87 -2.68
C ALA A 25 4.46 4.38 -2.28
N PHE A 26 4.91 3.54 -3.21
CA PHE A 26 5.21 2.13 -2.93
C PHE A 26 6.59 1.72 -3.45
N ILE A 27 7.15 0.68 -2.83
CA ILE A 27 8.42 0.03 -3.19
C ILE A 27 8.10 -1.43 -3.47
N ALA A 28 8.33 -1.86 -4.71
CA ALA A 28 8.22 -3.25 -5.15
C ALA A 28 9.59 -3.76 -5.59
N ASP A 29 9.90 -5.02 -5.31
CA ASP A 29 11.10 -5.71 -5.80
C ASP A 29 10.71 -6.65 -6.95
N ASP A 30 10.38 -6.06 -8.10
CA ASP A 30 9.83 -6.77 -9.27
C ASP A 30 10.55 -6.43 -10.58
N VAL A 31 11.75 -5.86 -10.49
CA VAL A 31 12.55 -5.37 -11.65
C VAL A 31 11.69 -4.43 -12.53
N GLY A 32 10.96 -3.52 -11.90
CA GLY A 32 10.08 -2.58 -12.59
C GLY A 32 8.79 -3.21 -13.15
N GLY A 33 8.43 -4.40 -12.69
CA GLY A 33 7.26 -5.17 -13.10
C GLY A 33 7.54 -6.26 -14.14
N GLN A 34 8.81 -6.50 -14.46
CA GLN A 34 9.20 -7.59 -15.37
C GLN A 34 9.16 -8.95 -14.68
N GLU A 35 9.47 -8.98 -13.39
CA GLU A 35 9.59 -10.21 -12.61
C GLU A 35 8.66 -10.13 -11.38
N PRO A 36 7.34 -10.19 -11.56
CA PRO A 36 6.38 -10.09 -10.45
C PRO A 36 6.55 -11.23 -9.42
N GLN A 37 7.15 -12.36 -9.81
CA GLN A 37 7.46 -13.48 -8.91
C GLN A 37 8.55 -13.13 -7.88
N LEU A 38 9.32 -12.06 -8.09
CA LEU A 38 10.32 -11.58 -7.13
C LEU A 38 9.70 -10.76 -5.99
N GLN A 39 8.41 -10.42 -6.05
CA GLN A 39 7.67 -9.73 -4.98
C GLN A 39 7.40 -10.63 -3.74
N GLN A 40 8.30 -11.57 -3.42
CA GLN A 40 8.08 -12.58 -2.35
C GLN A 40 7.97 -11.97 -0.96
N ASP A 41 8.62 -10.84 -0.72
CA ASP A 41 8.51 -10.06 0.53
C ASP A 41 7.32 -9.07 0.50
N GLY A 42 6.49 -9.11 -0.55
CA GLY A 42 5.39 -8.18 -0.77
C GLY A 42 5.84 -6.79 -1.23
N VAL A 43 4.86 -5.91 -1.40
CA VAL A 43 5.07 -4.52 -1.82
C VAL A 43 4.87 -3.57 -0.64
N ARG A 44 5.85 -2.71 -0.38
CA ARG A 44 5.83 -1.78 0.76
C ARG A 44 5.17 -0.47 0.37
N VAL A 45 4.12 -0.09 1.08
CA VAL A 45 3.50 1.25 1.00
C VAL A 45 4.14 2.16 2.04
N ILE A 46 4.69 3.27 1.55
CA ILE A 46 5.35 4.31 2.35
C ILE A 46 4.57 5.62 2.27
N VAL A 47 4.54 6.33 3.39
CA VAL A 47 3.85 7.62 3.56
C VAL A 47 4.76 8.59 4.30
N ALA A 48 4.43 9.88 4.27
CA ALA A 48 5.10 10.84 5.13
C ALA A 48 4.93 10.42 6.61
N PRO A 49 5.97 10.57 7.45
CA PRO A 49 5.92 10.10 8.84
C PRO A 49 4.81 10.79 9.66
N GLU A 50 4.48 12.04 9.32
CA GLU A 50 3.36 12.80 9.90
C GLU A 50 1.99 12.15 9.62
N ASP A 51 1.86 11.42 8.52
CA ASP A 51 0.61 10.83 8.04
C ASP A 51 0.44 9.35 8.42
N GLU A 52 1.44 8.74 9.08
CA GLU A 52 1.47 7.28 9.29
C GLU A 52 0.23 6.76 10.05
N ALA A 53 -0.19 7.45 11.11
CA ALA A 53 -1.34 7.04 11.90
C ALA A 53 -2.65 7.11 11.09
N THR A 54 -2.79 8.15 10.27
CA THR A 54 -3.95 8.36 9.40
C THR A 54 -3.97 7.31 8.30
N ALA A 55 -2.83 7.08 7.63
CA ALA A 55 -2.69 6.06 6.61
C ALA A 55 -3.01 4.65 7.14
N ARG A 56 -2.51 4.31 8.33
CA ARG A 56 -2.79 3.00 8.96
C ARG A 56 -4.28 2.81 9.25
N ARG A 57 -5.00 3.86 9.66
CA ARG A 57 -6.46 3.80 9.85
C ARG A 57 -7.20 3.56 8.55
N ILE A 58 -6.87 4.31 7.50
CA ILE A 58 -7.49 4.18 6.18
C ILE A 58 -7.26 2.77 5.59
N LEU A 59 -6.06 2.21 5.78
CA LEU A 59 -5.73 0.87 5.29
C LEU A 59 -6.39 -0.24 6.12
N ALA A 60 -6.57 -0.04 7.43
CA ALA A 60 -7.28 -1.01 8.27
C ALA A 60 -8.77 -1.11 7.93
N ASP A 61 -9.40 0.01 7.56
CA ASP A 61 -10.80 0.06 7.09
C ASP A 61 -11.01 -0.72 5.78
N LEU A 62 -9.97 -0.86 4.96
CA LEU A 62 -9.98 -1.67 3.72
C LEU A 62 -9.81 -3.18 3.96
N ASP A 63 -9.06 -3.56 5.00
CA ASP A 63 -8.76 -4.96 5.31
C ASP A 63 -9.84 -5.62 6.17
N ASP A 64 -10.79 -4.82 6.70
CA ASP A 64 -11.99 -5.30 7.40
C ASP A 64 -13.12 -5.46 6.37
N PRO A 65 -13.33 -6.67 5.78
CA PRO A 65 -14.60 -6.95 5.15
C PRO A 65 -15.62 -6.92 6.29
N GLY A 66 -16.48 -5.89 6.34
CA GLY A 66 -17.50 -5.76 7.37
C GLY A 66 -18.24 -7.09 7.64
N PRO A 67 -18.75 -7.30 8.86
CA PRO A 67 -19.12 -8.61 9.37
C PRO A 67 -20.04 -9.38 8.41
N GLU A 68 -19.64 -10.62 8.10
CA GLU A 68 -20.39 -11.61 7.30
C GLU A 68 -21.83 -11.82 7.79
#